data_AF-L9ZV05-F1
#
_entry.id   AF-L9ZV05-F1
#
_cell.length_a   1.000
_cell.length_b   1.000
_cell.length_c   1.000
_cell.angle_alpha   90.00
_cell.angle_beta   90.00
_cell.angle_gamma   90.00
#
_symmetry.space_group_name_H-M   'P 1'
#
loop_
_entity.id
_entity.type
_entity.pdbx_description
1 polymer ?
#
loop_
_entity_poly.entity_id
_entity_poly.type
_entity_poly.pdbx_seq_one_letter_code
_entity_poly.pdbx_strand_id
1 'polypeptide(L)' 'MPVTDASEEVLTEIQSSLHHTHIPKLESAGIIEYDSERQLVEPTEQFDQLQPHLSAILGTDPNLDEPIEL' A
#
# COMPACT_ATOMS: atom_id res chain seq x y z
N MET A 1 8.99 11.83 -7.09
CA MET A 1 8.01 12.39 -8.04
C MET A 1 6.63 12.10 -7.48
N PRO A 2 5.76 13.11 -7.26
CA PRO A 2 4.48 12.89 -6.58
C PRO A 2 3.46 12.26 -7.54
N VAL A 3 2.49 11.51 -7.01
CA VAL A 3 1.41 10.76 -7.69
C VAL A 3 0.34 11.67 -8.37
N THR A 4 0.74 12.83 -8.90
CA THR A 4 -0.16 13.95 -9.19
C THR A 4 -0.74 14.00 -10.62
N ASP A 5 -0.48 13.02 -11.48
CA ASP A 5 -1.07 12.98 -12.83
C ASP A 5 -2.36 12.13 -12.89
N ALA A 6 -2.87 11.65 -11.76
CA ALA A 6 -4.15 10.96 -11.70
C ALA A 6 -5.31 11.96 -11.59
N SER A 7 -6.43 11.68 -12.26
CA SER A 7 -7.67 12.45 -12.08
C SER A 7 -8.17 12.34 -10.62
N GLU A 8 -8.76 13.40 -10.08
CA GLU A 8 -9.26 13.46 -8.70
C GLU A 8 -10.26 12.32 -8.37
N GLU A 9 -11.02 11.88 -9.37
CA GLU A 9 -11.96 10.75 -9.28
C GLU A 9 -11.24 9.41 -9.04
N VAL A 10 -10.15 9.16 -9.76
CA VAL A 10 -9.32 7.96 -9.62
C VAL A 10 -8.61 7.94 -8.26
N LEU A 11 -8.07 9.08 -7.82
CA LEU A 11 -7.46 9.20 -6.49
C LEU A 11 -8.48 8.92 -5.37
N THR A 12 -9.71 9.41 -5.53
CA THR A 12 -10.79 9.17 -4.56
C THR A 12 -11.17 7.69 -4.51
N GLU A 13 -11.26 7.02 -5.66
CA GLU A 13 -11.56 5.59 -5.73
C GLU A 13 -10.45 4.75 -5.07
N ILE A 14 -9.19 5.04 -5.39
CA ILE A 14 -8.02 4.37 -4.80
C ILE A 14 -8.00 4.58 -3.28
N GLN A 15 -8.17 5.82 -2.82
CA GLN A 15 -8.19 6.13 -1.40
C GLN A 15 -9.33 5.40 -0.67
N SER A 16 -10.53 5.37 -1.25
CA SER A 16 -11.68 4.65 -0.72
C SER A 16 -11.39 3.14 -0.61
N SER A 17 -10.83 2.54 -1.66
CA SER A 17 -10.45 1.13 -1.66
C SER A 17 -9.40 0.81 -0.60
N LEU A 18 -8.37 1.65 -0.48
CA LEU A 18 -7.32 1.50 0.52
C LEU A 18 -7.89 1.52 1.94
N HIS A 19 -8.67 2.54 2.29
CA HIS A 19 -9.21 2.68 3.65
C HIS A 19 -10.27 1.65 4.00
N HIS A 20 -11.13 1.25 3.06
CA HIS A 20 -12.26 0.37 3.38
C HIS A 20 -11.98 -1.11 3.12
N THR A 21 -11.02 -1.44 2.24
CA THR A 21 -10.78 -2.83 1.83
C THR A 21 -9.40 -3.32 2.22
N HIS A 22 -8.35 -2.58 1.86
CA HIS A 22 -6.99 -3.11 1.95
C HIS A 22 -6.36 -2.91 3.33
N ILE A 23 -6.41 -1.69 3.88
CA ILE A 23 -5.86 -1.37 5.19
C ILE A 23 -6.48 -2.24 6.29
N PRO A 24 -7.82 -2.38 6.41
CA PRO A 24 -8.41 -3.20 7.45
C PRO A 24 -8.02 -4.69 7.36
N LYS A 25 -7.78 -5.20 6.14
CA LYS A 25 -7.33 -6.59 5.95
C LYS A 25 -5.88 -6.79 6.37
N LEU A 26 -5.01 -5.84 6.04
CA LEU A 26 -3.59 -5.88 6.41
C LEU A 26 -3.41 -5.71 7.93
N GLU A 27 -4.21 -4.85 8.55
CA GLU A 27 -4.24 -4.67 10.00
C GLU A 27 -4.77 -5.92 10.71
N SER A 28 -5.86 -6.51 10.22
CA SER A 28 -6.39 -7.79 10.74
C SER A 28 -5.38 -8.94 10.61
N ALA A 29 -4.52 -8.90 9.59
CA ALA A 29 -3.41 -9.84 9.42
C ALA A 29 -2.18 -9.53 10.32
N GLY A 30 -2.19 -8.42 11.07
CA GLY A 30 -1.12 -8.00 11.96
C GLY A 30 0.11 -7.43 11.25
N ILE A 31 -0.01 -7.13 9.95
CA ILE A 31 1.12 -6.69 9.11
C ILE A 31 1.35 -5.19 9.23
N ILE A 32 0.28 -4.43 9.47
CA ILE A 32 0.33 -2.97 9.65
C ILE A 32 -0.48 -2.60 10.89
N GLU A 33 -0.23 -1.40 11.40
CA GLU A 33 -1.08 -0.71 12.36
C GLU A 33 -1.63 0.56 11.69
N TYR A 34 -2.94 0.79 11.79
CA TYR A 34 -3.57 1.98 11.21
C TYR A 34 -4.01 2.95 12.30
N ASP A 35 -3.34 4.10 12.37
CA ASP A 35 -3.75 5.23 13.19
C ASP A 35 -4.85 6.02 12.47
N SER A 36 -6.11 5.74 12.82
CA SER A 36 -7.26 6.43 12.26
C SER A 36 -7.37 7.93 12.61
N GLU A 37 -6.74 8.37 13.72
CA GLU A 37 -6.74 9.77 14.14
C GLU A 37 -5.78 10.59 13.29
N ARG A 38 -4.63 10.00 12.93
CA ARG A 38 -3.61 10.64 12.08
C ARG A 38 -3.70 10.24 10.61
N GLN A 39 -4.59 9.31 10.27
CA GLN A 39 -4.70 8.66 8.97
C GLN A 39 -3.35 8.11 8.48
N LEU A 40 -2.58 7.51 9.39
CA LEU A 40 -1.24 7.01 9.13
C LEU A 40 -1.22 5.48 9.22
N VAL A 41 -0.48 4.84 8.31
CA VAL A 41 -0.21 3.41 8.32
C VAL A 41 1.24 3.20 8.74
N GLU A 42 1.45 2.39 9.79
CA GLU A 42 2.79 2.03 10.25
C GLU A 42 3.02 0.52 10.06
N PRO A 43 4.19 0.10 9.53
CA PRO A 43 4.52 -1.31 9.41
C PRO A 43 4.81 -1.91 10.79
N THR A 44 4.40 -3.16 11.01
CA THR A 44 4.75 -3.92 12.22
C THR A 44 6.00 -4.76 12.01
N GLU A 45 6.52 -5.38 13.07
CA GLU A 45 7.63 -6.35 12.99
C GLU A 45 7.33 -7.53 12.05
N GLN A 46 6.05 -7.87 11.84
CA GLN A 46 5.65 -8.93 10.91
C GLN A 46 5.88 -8.51 9.45
N PHE A 47 5.73 -7.22 9.14
CA PHE A 47 6.04 -6.70 7.81
C PHE A 47 7.52 -6.86 7.46
N ASP A 48 8.41 -6.65 8.42
CA ASP A 48 9.86 -6.82 8.23
C ASP A 48 10.23 -8.27 7.86
N GLN A 49 9.50 -9.24 8.38
CA GLN A 49 9.68 -10.66 8.03
C GLN A 49 9.23 -10.97 6.60
N LEU A 50 8.27 -10.21 6.07
CA LEU A 50 7.79 -10.34 4.70
C LEU A 50 8.70 -9.63 3.68
N GLN A 51 9.52 -8.66 4.11
CA GLN A 51 10.41 -7.89 3.23
C GLN A 51 11.20 -8.76 2.23
N PRO A 52 11.90 -9.83 2.64
CA PRO A 52 12.67 -10.64 1.69
C PRO A 52 11.81 -11.31 0.61
N HIS A 53 10.58 -11.70 0.97
CA HIS A 53 9.63 -12.34 0.06
C HIS A 53 9.04 -11.32 -0.92
N LEU A 54 8.69 -10.13 -0.43
CA LEU A 54 8.22 -9.03 -1.25
C LEU A 54 9.30 -8.57 -2.24
N SER A 55 10.55 -8.41 -1.79
CA SER A 55 11.67 -8.08 -2.65
C SER A 55 11.91 -9.12 -3.74
N ALA A 56 11.76 -10.41 -3.41
CA ALA A 56 11.89 -11.47 -4.40
C ALA A 56 10.78 -11.41 -5.47
N ILE A 57 9.54 -11.14 -5.08
CA ILE A 57 8.40 -11.00 -6.00
C ILE A 57 8.58 -9.77 -6.89
N LEU A 58 8.91 -8.61 -6.31
CA LEU A 58 9.15 -7.39 -7.06
C LEU A 58 10.33 -7.54 -8.04
N GLY A 59 11.40 -8.22 -7.62
CA GLY A 59 12.53 -8.52 -8.50
C GLY A 59 12.21 -9.50 -9.63
N THR A 60 11.10 -10.25 -9.57
CA THR A 60 10.67 -11.16 -10.65
C THR A 60 9.83 -10.50 -11.73
N ASP A 61 9.18 -9.38 -11.41
CA ASP A 61 8.43 -8.60 -12.39
C ASP A 61 8.94 -7.14 -12.39
N PRO A 62 9.85 -6.80 -13.31
CA PRO A 62 10.45 -5.46 -13.36
C PRO A 62 9.45 -4.36 -13.71
N ASN A 63 8.24 -4.69 -14.17
CA ASN A 63 7.19 -3.71 -14.43
C ASN A 63 6.48 -3.25 -13.14
N LEU A 64 6.68 -3.94 -12.00
CA LEU A 64 6.07 -3.54 -10.72
C LEU A 64 6.76 -2.33 -10.08
N ASP A 65 8.02 -2.08 -10.43
CA ASP A 65 8.76 -0.87 -10.07
C ASP A 65 8.45 0.30 -11.00
N GLU A 66 7.75 0.05 -12.13
CA GLU A 66 7.33 1.12 -13.01
C GLU A 66 6.19 1.92 -12.36
N PRO A 67 6.19 3.25 -12.47
CA PRO A 67 5.09 4.08 -12.00
C PRO A 67 3.78 3.58 -12.63
N ILE A 68 2.77 3.33 -11.80
CA ILE A 68 1.43 3.05 -12.31
C ILE A 68 0.96 4.31 -13.03
N GLU A 69 0.76 4.22 -14.36
CA GLU A 69 0.04 5.24 -15.11
C GLU A 69 -1.42 5.18 -14.66
N LEU A 70 -1.89 6.26 -14.02
CA LEU A 70 -3.23 6.40 -13.44
C LEU A 70 -4.13 7.25 -14.32
#